data_AF-A0A443SRK7-F1
#
_entry.id   AF-A0A443SRK7-F1
#
_cell.length_a   1.000
_cell.length_b   1.000
_cell.length_c   1.000
_cell.angle_alpha   90.00
_cell.angle_beta   90.00
_cell.angle_gamma   90.00
#
_symmetry.space_group_name_H-M   'P 1'
#
loop_
_entity.id
_entity.type
_entity.pdbx_description
1 polymer ?
#
loop_
_entity_poly.entity_id
_entity_poly.type
_entity_poly.pdbx_seq_one_letter_code
_entity_poly.pdbx_strand_id
1 'polypeptide(L)'
;RGDKVHLIGHIAPDNRECTQQWTDNFLRILERFKETVTAQFYGHTHKDEFRVYYSPSTNEPIGMAFLGPSLTSFKGNNPAYRIYSVNEDNTVQNHETYFFNLTEANQSAVGPRWSLEYSALENLHIYSMDAHEWHRFIEKMNENDDLFRMFYNFHSRFSDVKPFEKCDISCKHEILEELKVYDSRKQKQKQFSKKYH
;
A
#
# COMPACT_ATOMS: atom_id res chain seq x y z
N ARG A 1 -11.72 13.20 -24.28
CA ARG A 1 -11.54 11.94 -25.01
C ARG A 1 -12.19 10.74 -24.30
N GLY A 2 -12.61 10.84 -23.03
CA GLY A 2 -13.28 9.73 -22.34
C GLY A 2 -12.30 8.66 -21.84
N ASP A 3 -11.05 8.74 -22.29
CA ASP A 3 -9.92 7.91 -21.87
C ASP A 3 -9.78 7.83 -20.35
N LYS A 4 -9.41 6.64 -19.90
CA LYS A 4 -9.01 6.35 -18.53
C LYS A 4 -7.49 6.32 -18.43
N VAL A 5 -6.98 6.65 -17.25
CA VAL A 5 -5.54 6.85 -17.01
C VAL A 5 -5.07 6.00 -15.84
N HIS A 6 -3.96 5.31 -16.05
CA HIS A 6 -3.12 4.76 -14.99
C HIS A 6 -1.93 5.68 -14.75
N LEU A 7 -1.60 5.95 -13.49
CA LEU A 7 -0.37 6.64 -13.12
C LEU A 7 0.66 5.63 -12.64
N ILE A 8 1.90 5.75 -13.11
CA ILE A 8 2.99 4.88 -12.69
C ILE A 8 4.14 5.78 -12.23
N GLY A 9 4.69 5.50 -11.05
CA GLY A 9 5.83 6.21 -10.50
C GLY A 9 6.70 5.34 -9.61
N HIS A 10 7.80 5.89 -9.10
CA HIS A 10 8.65 5.18 -8.16
C HIS A 10 8.23 5.44 -6.70
N ILE A 11 8.33 6.70 -6.27
CA ILE A 11 7.91 7.16 -4.94
C ILE A 11 6.43 7.54 -5.01
N ALA A 12 5.62 6.97 -4.11
CA ALA A 12 4.21 7.32 -4.03
C ALA A 12 4.03 8.75 -3.49
N PRO A 13 3.08 9.54 -4.03
CA PRO A 13 2.64 10.78 -3.41
C PRO A 13 2.19 10.55 -1.97
N ASP A 14 2.99 10.91 -0.98
CA ASP A 14 2.61 10.90 0.43
C ASP A 14 3.50 11.85 1.24
N ASN A 15 3.25 11.95 2.55
CA ASN A 15 4.01 12.84 3.43
C ASN A 15 5.30 12.20 3.98
N ARG A 16 5.69 11.00 3.51
CA ARG A 16 6.90 10.31 3.98
C ARG A 16 8.13 10.86 3.28
N GLU A 17 8.06 10.99 1.95
CA GLU A 17 9.21 11.33 1.12
C GLU A 17 8.94 12.40 0.06
N CYS A 18 7.68 12.79 -0.15
CA CYS A 18 7.36 14.00 -0.90
C CYS A 18 7.26 15.20 0.02
N THR A 19 7.53 16.41 -0.52
CA THR A 19 7.25 17.63 0.22
C THR A 19 5.74 17.82 0.35
N GLN A 20 5.31 18.41 1.47
CA GLN A 20 3.90 18.66 1.74
C GLN A 20 3.24 19.46 0.60
N GLN A 21 3.93 20.47 0.05
CA GLN A 21 3.43 21.26 -1.07
C GLN A 21 3.22 20.40 -2.31
N TRP A 22 4.09 19.43 -2.56
CA TRP A 22 3.95 18.52 -3.70
C TRP A 22 2.74 17.61 -3.52
N THR A 23 2.60 16.99 -2.33
CA THR A 23 1.47 16.12 -2.00
C THR A 23 0.13 16.86 -2.06
N ASP A 24 0.03 18.07 -1.51
CA ASP A 24 -1.20 18.86 -1.56
C ASP A 24 -1.60 19.24 -3.00
N ASN A 25 -0.63 19.60 -3.84
CA ASN A 25 -0.91 19.89 -5.26
C ASN A 25 -1.33 18.62 -6.00
N PHE A 26 -0.67 17.49 -5.72
CA PHE A 26 -1.05 16.21 -6.28
C PHE A 26 -2.49 15.83 -5.93
N LEU A 27 -2.90 15.98 -4.66
CA LEU A 27 -4.27 15.71 -4.22
C LEU A 27 -5.31 16.58 -4.92
N ARG A 28 -5.02 17.85 -5.19
CA ARG A 28 -5.91 18.75 -5.96
C ARG A 28 -6.06 18.32 -7.41
N ILE A 29 -4.96 17.87 -8.04
CA ILE A 29 -4.99 17.32 -9.39
C ILE A 29 -5.80 16.03 -9.40
N LEU A 30 -5.54 15.12 -8.46
CA LEU A 30 -6.25 13.86 -8.35
C LEU A 30 -7.76 14.08 -8.12
N GLU A 31 -8.14 15.00 -7.24
CA GLU A 31 -9.53 15.39 -7.02
C GLU A 31 -10.19 15.89 -8.32
N ARG A 32 -9.50 16.75 -9.07
CA ARG A 32 -9.99 17.30 -10.33
C ARG A 32 -10.17 16.23 -11.42
N PHE A 33 -9.39 15.15 -11.37
CA PHE A 33 -9.35 14.09 -12.38
C PHE A 33 -9.75 12.70 -11.84
N LYS A 34 -10.46 12.64 -10.71
CA LYS A 34 -10.82 11.37 -10.04
C LYS A 34 -11.67 10.43 -10.91
N GLU A 35 -12.43 10.98 -11.86
CA GLU A 35 -13.22 10.19 -12.82
C GLU A 35 -12.40 9.68 -14.01
N THR A 36 -11.17 10.18 -14.18
CA THR A 36 -10.24 9.84 -15.28
C THR A 36 -9.15 8.88 -14.81
N VAL A 37 -8.58 9.12 -13.64
CA VAL A 37 -7.53 8.25 -13.06
C VAL A 37 -8.19 7.05 -12.40
N THR A 38 -7.97 5.84 -12.94
CA THR A 38 -8.62 4.61 -12.46
C THR A 38 -7.73 3.78 -11.53
N ALA A 39 -6.42 3.94 -11.61
CA ALA A 39 -5.46 3.27 -10.72
C ALA A 39 -4.10 3.98 -10.73
N GLN A 40 -3.31 3.73 -9.68
CA GLN A 40 -1.94 4.23 -9.60
C GLN A 40 -1.01 3.13 -9.05
N PHE A 41 0.21 3.08 -9.56
CA PHE A 41 1.17 2.02 -9.27
C PHE A 41 2.53 2.59 -8.89
N TYR A 42 3.02 2.23 -7.72
CA TYR A 42 4.28 2.72 -7.17
C TYR A 42 5.09 1.58 -6.55
N GLY A 43 6.28 1.91 -6.05
CA GLY A 43 7.15 0.99 -5.31
C GLY A 43 7.94 1.76 -4.25
N HIS A 44 9.26 1.73 -4.37
CA HIS A 44 10.24 2.41 -3.50
C HIS A 44 10.32 1.90 -2.05
N THR A 45 9.20 1.64 -1.39
CA THR A 45 9.17 1.27 0.03
C THR A 45 9.60 -0.17 0.30
N HIS A 46 9.66 -0.99 -0.76
CA HIS A 46 10.00 -2.42 -0.74
C HIS A 46 9.03 -3.32 0.04
N LYS A 47 7.99 -2.72 0.64
CA LYS A 47 6.92 -3.37 1.38
C LYS A 47 5.73 -3.62 0.46
N ASP A 48 4.84 -4.50 0.91
CA ASP A 48 3.53 -4.61 0.29
C ASP A 48 2.55 -3.67 0.99
N GLU A 49 2.13 -2.61 0.33
CA GLU A 49 1.23 -1.62 0.92
C GLU A 49 0.44 -0.85 -0.15
N PHE A 50 -0.30 0.15 0.29
CA PHE A 50 -1.13 0.98 -0.57
C PHE A 50 -1.29 2.38 0.03
N ARG A 51 -1.90 3.29 -0.73
CA ARG A 51 -2.39 4.58 -0.24
C ARG A 51 -3.82 4.80 -0.71
N VAL A 52 -4.66 5.25 0.21
CA VAL A 52 -5.97 5.83 -0.09
C VAL A 52 -5.81 7.35 -0.08
N TYR A 53 -6.13 7.99 -1.19
CA TYR A 53 -6.09 9.44 -1.31
C TYR A 53 -7.44 10.05 -0.99
N TYR A 54 -7.44 11.14 -0.24
CA TYR A 54 -8.65 11.81 0.19
C TYR A 54 -8.78 13.21 -0.42
N SER A 55 -10.02 13.57 -0.74
CA SER A 55 -10.39 14.86 -1.32
C SER A 55 -10.03 16.01 -0.37
N PRO A 56 -9.28 17.03 -0.84
CA PRO A 56 -9.08 18.25 -0.08
C PRO A 56 -10.38 18.99 0.28
N SER A 57 -11.41 18.91 -0.58
CA SER A 57 -12.67 19.63 -0.39
C SER A 57 -13.68 18.89 0.49
N THR A 58 -13.90 17.60 0.26
CA THR A 58 -14.94 16.79 0.92
C THR A 58 -14.40 15.79 1.94
N ASN A 59 -13.09 15.51 1.94
CA ASN A 59 -12.46 14.46 2.74
C ASN A 59 -12.92 13.03 2.41
N GLU A 60 -13.55 12.82 1.25
CA GLU A 60 -13.92 11.49 0.75
C GLU A 60 -12.74 10.79 0.07
N PRO A 61 -12.66 9.44 0.06
CA PRO A 61 -11.74 8.70 -0.77
C PRO A 61 -11.92 9.05 -2.26
N ILE A 62 -10.83 9.39 -2.95
CA ILE A 62 -10.85 9.82 -4.38
C ILE A 62 -9.85 9.08 -5.26
N GLY A 63 -9.00 8.22 -4.70
CA GLY A 63 -8.08 7.45 -5.51
C GLY A 63 -7.31 6.40 -4.72
N MET A 64 -6.85 5.39 -5.44
CA MET A 64 -6.03 4.30 -4.95
C MET A 64 -4.65 4.30 -5.58
N ALA A 65 -3.62 4.12 -4.75
CA ALA A 65 -2.28 3.74 -5.17
C ALA A 65 -1.91 2.39 -4.59
N PHE A 66 -1.50 1.47 -5.44
CA PHE A 66 -0.92 0.21 -5.04
C PHE A 66 0.60 0.33 -5.03
N LEU A 67 1.23 -0.02 -3.90
CA LEU A 67 2.68 -0.04 -3.75
C LEU A 67 3.13 -1.50 -3.82
N GLY A 68 3.69 -1.87 -4.98
CA GLY A 68 4.18 -3.22 -5.21
C GLY A 68 5.42 -3.55 -4.37
N PRO A 69 5.57 -4.82 -3.93
CA PRO A 69 6.76 -5.25 -3.22
C PRO A 69 7.97 -5.26 -4.17
N SER A 70 9.17 -5.32 -3.60
CA SER A 70 10.41 -5.31 -4.38
C SER A 70 10.92 -6.71 -4.71
N LEU A 71 11.64 -6.88 -5.82
CA LEU A 71 12.37 -8.12 -6.06
C LEU A 71 13.56 -8.30 -5.10
N THR A 72 14.16 -7.19 -4.64
CA THR A 72 15.29 -7.24 -3.71
C THR A 72 14.84 -7.66 -2.30
N SER A 73 15.72 -8.38 -1.60
CA SER A 73 15.53 -8.71 -0.19
C SER A 73 15.86 -7.56 0.75
N PHE A 74 16.31 -6.40 0.23
CA PHE A 74 16.76 -5.27 1.05
C PHE A 74 15.57 -4.55 1.73
N LYS A 75 15.49 -4.46 3.07
CA LYS A 75 16.19 -5.28 4.07
C LYS A 75 15.23 -6.26 4.69
N GLY A 76 15.64 -7.54 4.74
CA GLY A 76 14.90 -8.61 5.36
C GLY A 76 13.49 -8.78 4.79
N ASN A 77 13.35 -8.91 3.46
CA ASN A 77 12.08 -9.34 2.84
C ASN A 77 12.33 -10.51 1.88
N ASN A 78 11.36 -11.40 1.74
CA ASN A 78 11.39 -12.46 0.73
C ASN A 78 11.09 -11.92 -0.66
N PRO A 79 11.95 -12.04 -1.69
CA PRO A 79 11.73 -11.56 -3.06
C PRO A 79 10.31 -11.79 -3.59
N ALA A 80 9.67 -10.75 -4.13
CA ALA A 80 8.27 -10.76 -4.52
C ALA A 80 8.00 -9.92 -5.78
N TYR A 81 6.98 -10.31 -6.55
CA TYR A 81 6.41 -9.51 -7.65
C TYR A 81 4.88 -9.54 -7.59
N ARG A 82 4.23 -8.60 -8.29
CA ARG A 82 2.77 -8.49 -8.32
C ARG A 82 2.23 -8.51 -9.74
N ILE A 83 1.09 -9.17 -9.90
CA ILE A 83 0.28 -9.16 -11.13
C ILE A 83 -1.03 -8.45 -10.83
N TYR A 84 -1.41 -7.51 -11.70
CA TYR A 84 -2.71 -6.82 -11.62
C TYR A 84 -3.60 -7.31 -12.75
N SER A 85 -4.82 -7.72 -12.41
CA SER A 85 -5.88 -8.00 -13.38
C SER A 85 -6.64 -6.72 -13.65
N VAL A 86 -6.74 -6.31 -14.91
CA VAL A 86 -7.35 -5.04 -15.34
C VAL A 86 -8.46 -5.32 -16.35
N ASN A 87 -9.61 -4.67 -16.19
CA ASN A 87 -10.73 -4.76 -17.11
C ASN A 87 -10.52 -3.90 -18.38
N GLU A 88 -11.39 -4.12 -19.38
CA GLU A 88 -11.40 -3.33 -20.62
C GLU A 88 -11.61 -1.82 -20.37
N ASP A 89 -12.29 -1.46 -19.28
CA ASP A 89 -12.51 -0.07 -18.85
C ASP A 89 -11.32 0.52 -18.06
N ASN A 90 -10.18 -0.18 -18.03
CA ASN A 90 -8.97 0.15 -17.27
C ASN A 90 -9.17 0.22 -15.75
N THR A 91 -10.20 -0.39 -15.19
CA THR A 91 -10.30 -0.57 -13.73
C THR A 91 -9.52 -1.80 -13.28
N VAL A 92 -8.81 -1.70 -12.16
CA VAL A 92 -8.15 -2.87 -11.55
C VAL A 92 -9.23 -3.75 -10.91
N GLN A 93 -9.22 -5.04 -11.20
CA GLN A 93 -10.18 -6.00 -10.66
C GLN A 93 -9.61 -6.76 -9.47
N ASN A 94 -8.36 -7.19 -9.57
CA ASN A 94 -7.68 -7.89 -8.51
C ASN A 94 -6.16 -7.68 -8.62
N HIS A 95 -5.44 -7.99 -7.55
CA HIS A 95 -4.00 -8.21 -7.63
C HIS A 95 -3.60 -9.49 -6.91
N GLU A 96 -2.58 -10.13 -7.46
CA GLU A 96 -1.96 -11.33 -6.91
C GLU A 96 -0.48 -11.05 -6.66
N THR A 97 0.00 -11.48 -5.50
CA THR A 97 1.41 -11.32 -5.14
C THR A 97 2.06 -12.69 -5.15
N TYR A 98 3.20 -12.81 -5.81
CA TYR A 98 4.00 -14.03 -5.84
C TYR A 98 5.32 -13.74 -5.16
N PHE A 99 5.79 -14.71 -4.39
CA PHE A 99 7.04 -14.62 -3.65
C PHE A 99 7.76 -15.96 -3.66
N PHE A 100 9.01 -15.96 -3.21
CA PHE A 100 9.65 -17.19 -2.77
C PHE A 100 10.29 -17.00 -1.40
N ASN A 101 10.24 -18.03 -0.57
CA ASN A 101 10.93 -18.04 0.71
C ASN A 101 12.45 -18.10 0.47
N LEU A 102 13.15 -17.03 0.85
CA LEU A 102 14.59 -16.90 0.63
C LEU A 102 15.38 -17.93 1.45
N THR A 103 14.93 -18.24 2.66
CA THR A 103 15.56 -19.24 3.53
C THR A 103 15.46 -20.64 2.91
N GLU A 104 14.29 -21.02 2.41
CA GLU A 104 14.12 -22.29 1.68
C GLU A 104 14.91 -22.32 0.37
N ALA A 105 14.91 -21.24 -0.40
CA ALA A 105 15.64 -21.14 -1.66
C ALA A 105 17.15 -21.30 -1.46
N ASN A 106 17.71 -20.74 -0.38
CA ASN A 106 19.13 -20.88 -0.05
C ASN A 106 19.54 -22.30 0.39
N GLN A 107 18.59 -23.08 0.91
CA GLN A 107 18.81 -24.48 1.30
C GLN A 107 18.55 -25.47 0.13
N SER A 108 17.94 -24.99 -0.95
CA SER A 108 17.53 -25.79 -2.11
C SER A 108 18.64 -25.91 -3.16
N ALA A 109 18.89 -27.12 -3.66
CA ALA A 109 19.82 -27.36 -4.77
C ALA A 109 19.27 -26.94 -6.15
N VAL A 110 17.96 -26.68 -6.27
CA VAL A 110 17.28 -26.37 -7.54
C VAL A 110 16.92 -24.89 -7.68
N GLY A 111 17.34 -24.04 -6.74
CA GLY A 111 17.06 -22.60 -6.76
C GLY A 111 15.67 -22.22 -6.22
N PRO A 112 15.23 -20.96 -6.43
CA PRO A 112 14.00 -20.42 -5.87
C PRO A 112 12.75 -21.01 -6.53
N ARG A 113 11.73 -21.30 -5.72
CA ARG A 113 10.39 -21.70 -6.18
C ARG A 113 9.41 -20.57 -5.89
N TRP A 114 8.93 -19.92 -6.95
CA TRP A 114 7.92 -18.88 -6.85
C TRP A 114 6.55 -19.50 -6.62
N SER A 115 5.82 -18.99 -5.63
CA SER A 115 4.47 -19.40 -5.29
C SER A 115 3.58 -18.19 -5.07
N LEU A 116 2.28 -18.37 -5.30
CA LEU A 116 1.28 -17.38 -4.93
C LEU A 116 1.35 -17.15 -3.42
N GLU A 117 1.57 -15.91 -3.01
CA GLU A 117 1.50 -15.45 -1.63
C GLU A 117 0.03 -15.24 -1.23
N TYR A 118 -0.67 -14.40 -1.98
CA TYR A 118 -2.08 -14.11 -1.78
C TYR A 118 -2.73 -13.44 -3.00
N SER A 119 -4.05 -13.57 -3.06
CA SER A 119 -4.97 -12.83 -3.93
C SER A 119 -5.70 -11.80 -3.08
N ALA A 120 -5.73 -10.53 -3.50
CA ALA A 120 -6.23 -9.45 -2.66
C ALA A 120 -7.72 -9.59 -2.30
N LEU A 121 -8.60 -9.83 -3.27
CA LEU A 121 -10.04 -9.99 -2.98
C LEU A 121 -10.30 -11.19 -2.05
N GLU A 122 -9.62 -12.31 -2.28
CA GLU A 122 -9.83 -13.55 -1.53
C GLU A 122 -9.28 -13.44 -0.10
N ASN A 123 -8.00 -13.09 0.04
CA ASN A 123 -7.31 -13.14 1.33
C ASN A 123 -7.58 -11.90 2.19
N LEU A 124 -7.78 -10.71 1.61
CA LEU A 124 -8.10 -9.50 2.38
C LEU A 124 -9.60 -9.36 2.68
N HIS A 125 -10.44 -10.24 2.11
CA HIS A 125 -11.90 -10.20 2.24
C HIS A 125 -12.51 -8.85 1.88
N ILE A 126 -12.01 -8.27 0.79
CA ILE A 126 -12.51 -7.02 0.18
C ILE A 126 -13.28 -7.35 -1.10
N TYR A 127 -14.24 -6.49 -1.45
CA TYR A 127 -15.17 -6.76 -2.56
C TYR A 127 -14.79 -6.07 -3.88
N SER A 128 -13.93 -5.06 -3.82
CA SER A 128 -13.54 -4.25 -4.97
C SER A 128 -12.18 -3.58 -4.73
N MET A 129 -11.62 -3.02 -5.80
CA MET A 129 -10.34 -2.31 -5.78
C MET A 129 -10.48 -0.79 -5.68
N ASP A 130 -11.69 -0.29 -5.40
CA ASP A 130 -11.96 1.15 -5.31
C ASP A 130 -11.53 1.76 -3.97
N ALA A 131 -11.37 3.08 -3.96
CA ALA A 131 -10.86 3.80 -2.79
C ALA A 131 -11.74 3.70 -1.55
N HIS A 132 -13.05 3.52 -1.71
CA HIS A 132 -13.96 3.39 -0.58
C HIS A 132 -13.84 2.01 0.08
N GLU A 133 -13.68 0.95 -0.70
CA GLU A 133 -13.47 -0.40 -0.13
C GLU A 133 -12.14 -0.49 0.61
N TRP A 134 -11.05 0.04 0.04
CA TRP A 134 -9.76 0.08 0.73
C TRP A 134 -9.77 0.98 1.97
N HIS A 135 -10.53 2.09 1.97
CA HIS A 135 -10.78 2.86 3.18
C HIS A 135 -11.50 2.02 4.25
N ARG A 136 -12.58 1.31 3.89
CA ARG A 136 -13.29 0.40 4.81
C ARG A 136 -12.37 -0.69 5.34
N PHE A 137 -11.48 -1.23 4.50
CA PHE A 137 -10.48 -2.21 4.93
C PHE A 137 -9.54 -1.65 6.00
N ILE A 138 -9.08 -0.40 5.86
CA ILE A 138 -8.29 0.28 6.90
C ILE A 138 -9.07 0.39 8.22
N GLU A 139 -10.34 0.82 8.17
CA GLU A 139 -11.17 0.93 9.39
C GLU A 139 -11.39 -0.44 10.05
N LYS A 140 -11.66 -1.49 9.25
CA LYS A 140 -11.76 -2.88 9.76
C LYS A 140 -10.46 -3.34 10.42
N MET A 141 -9.30 -3.05 9.82
CA MET A 141 -8.00 -3.40 10.42
C MET A 141 -7.78 -2.66 11.74
N ASN A 142 -8.27 -1.44 11.88
CA ASN A 142 -8.16 -0.67 13.12
C ASN A 142 -8.90 -1.38 14.28
N GLU A 143 -10.06 -1.97 13.99
CA GLU A 143 -10.91 -2.65 14.98
C GLU A 143 -10.59 -4.14 15.16
N ASN A 144 -9.93 -4.77 14.19
CA ASN A 144 -9.63 -6.20 14.18
C ASN A 144 -8.13 -6.49 14.07
N ASP A 145 -7.53 -6.87 15.20
CA ASP A 145 -6.09 -7.17 15.30
C ASP A 145 -5.66 -8.40 14.49
N ASP A 146 -6.52 -9.40 14.32
CA ASP A 146 -6.20 -10.58 13.51
C ASP A 146 -6.15 -10.23 12.02
N LEU A 147 -7.07 -9.38 11.57
CA LEU A 147 -7.07 -8.85 10.20
C LEU A 147 -5.83 -7.98 9.94
N PHE A 148 -5.49 -7.11 10.89
CA PHE A 148 -4.25 -6.32 10.80
C PHE A 148 -3.02 -7.20 10.79
N ARG A 149 -2.94 -8.24 11.65
CA ARG A 149 -1.81 -9.17 11.70
C ARG A 149 -1.64 -9.93 10.38
N MET A 150 -2.74 -10.33 9.75
CA MET A 150 -2.72 -10.93 8.41
C MET A 150 -2.15 -9.94 7.38
N PHE A 151 -2.67 -8.71 7.31
CA PHE A 151 -2.14 -7.67 6.44
C PHE A 151 -0.65 -7.41 6.71
N TYR A 152 -0.24 -7.34 7.98
CA TYR A 152 1.14 -7.10 8.38
C TYR A 152 2.10 -8.23 7.94
N ASN A 153 1.62 -9.48 7.92
CA ASN A 153 2.40 -10.59 7.37
C ASN A 153 2.66 -10.43 5.87
N PHE A 154 1.66 -10.01 5.09
CA PHE A 154 1.86 -9.67 3.66
C PHE A 154 2.74 -8.42 3.49
N HIS A 155 2.52 -7.38 4.29
CA HIS A 155 3.33 -6.16 4.30
C HIS A 155 4.82 -6.44 4.52
N SER A 156 5.11 -7.44 5.36
CA SER A 156 6.46 -7.92 5.69
C SER A 156 6.93 -9.10 4.82
N ARG A 157 6.10 -9.59 3.89
CA ARG A 157 6.38 -10.68 2.94
C ARG A 157 6.81 -11.98 3.62
N PHE A 158 6.14 -12.31 4.72
CA PHE A 158 6.46 -13.47 5.58
C PHE A 158 7.95 -13.57 5.95
N SER A 159 8.62 -12.43 6.11
CA SER A 159 10.04 -12.42 6.42
C SER A 159 10.32 -12.98 7.82
N ASP A 160 11.19 -13.97 7.87
CA ASP A 160 11.72 -14.58 9.09
C ASP A 160 12.82 -13.73 9.77
N VAL A 161 13.26 -12.64 9.13
CA VAL A 161 14.23 -11.67 9.69
C VAL A 161 13.55 -10.53 10.43
N LYS A 162 12.25 -10.28 10.17
CA LYS A 162 11.45 -9.27 10.88
C LYS A 162 10.86 -9.65 12.26
N PRO A 163 10.99 -10.86 12.85
CA PRO A 163 10.33 -11.18 14.11
C PRO A 163 10.97 -10.53 15.36
N PHE A 164 11.94 -9.62 15.22
CA PHE A 164 12.62 -9.04 16.38
C PHE A 164 11.82 -7.95 17.12
N GLU A 165 10.80 -7.33 16.52
CA GLU A 165 9.82 -6.52 17.27
C GLU A 165 8.40 -6.82 16.78
N LYS A 166 7.55 -7.35 17.67
CA LYS A 166 6.12 -7.46 17.39
C LYS A 166 5.57 -6.05 17.17
N CYS A 167 4.86 -5.84 16.07
CA CYS A 167 4.16 -4.59 15.82
C CYS A 167 3.14 -4.35 16.94
N ASP A 168 3.45 -3.41 17.83
CA ASP A 168 2.60 -3.03 18.94
C ASP A 168 1.49 -2.08 18.48
N ILE A 169 0.73 -1.53 19.44
CA ILE A 169 -0.38 -0.62 19.14
C ILE A 169 0.12 0.66 18.44
N SER A 170 1.31 1.16 18.80
CA SER A 170 1.90 2.33 18.15
C SER A 170 2.26 2.04 16.71
N CYS A 171 2.94 0.92 16.46
CA CYS A 171 3.29 0.45 15.13
C CYS A 171 2.04 0.24 14.26
N LYS A 172 0.98 -0.37 14.80
CA LYS A 172 -0.30 -0.53 14.11
C LYS A 172 -0.87 0.82 13.70
N HIS A 173 -0.98 1.74 14.65
CA HIS A 173 -1.54 3.07 14.39
C HIS A 173 -0.73 3.84 13.34
N GLU A 174 0.61 3.81 13.42
CA GLU A 174 1.48 4.44 12.44
C GLU A 174 1.27 3.88 11.03
N ILE A 175 1.23 2.56 10.88
CA ILE A 175 0.97 1.91 9.59
C ILE A 175 -0.40 2.32 9.04
N LEU A 176 -1.46 2.24 9.84
CA LEU A 176 -2.82 2.56 9.37
C LEU A 176 -2.96 4.04 8.97
N GLU A 177 -2.28 4.94 9.67
CA GLU A 177 -2.24 6.37 9.30
C GLU A 177 -1.42 6.62 8.03
N GLU A 178 -0.33 5.89 7.81
CA GLU A 178 0.46 5.99 6.58
C GLU A 178 -0.33 5.55 5.34
N LEU A 179 -1.27 4.61 5.48
CA LEU A 179 -2.13 4.17 4.38
C LEU A 179 -3.13 5.27 3.95
N LYS A 180 -3.35 6.32 4.75
CA LYS A 180 -4.29 7.40 4.46
C LYS A 180 -3.57 8.70 4.12
N VAL A 181 -3.82 9.25 2.93
CA VAL A 181 -3.17 10.50 2.47
C VAL A 181 -4.18 11.63 2.38
N TYR A 182 -4.11 12.54 3.34
CA TYR A 182 -4.93 13.75 3.43
C TYR A 182 -4.15 15.00 3.05
N ASP A 183 -4.87 16.03 2.55
CA ASP A 183 -4.33 17.38 2.40
C ASP A 183 -3.87 17.92 3.76
N SER A 184 -2.75 18.62 3.76
CA SER A 184 -2.12 19.16 4.97
C SER A 184 -3.05 19.98 5.86
N ARG A 185 -4.02 20.69 5.26
CA ARG A 185 -4.98 21.54 5.99
C ARG A 185 -6.02 20.73 6.75
N LYS A 186 -6.18 19.45 6.42
CA LYS A 186 -7.11 18.52 7.06
C LYS A 186 -6.42 17.62 8.10
N GLN A 187 -5.09 17.49 8.04
CA GLN A 187 -4.34 16.78 9.07
C GLN A 187 -4.23 17.64 10.33
N LYS A 188 -4.53 17.09 11.50
CA LYS A 188 -4.08 17.69 12.77
C LYS A 188 -2.56 17.81 12.68
N GLN A 189 -2.00 19.00 12.93
CA GLN A 189 -0.55 19.20 12.94
C GLN A 189 0.08 18.11 13.82
N LYS A 190 0.91 17.23 13.23
CA LYS A 190 1.78 16.35 14.00
C LYS A 190 2.63 17.28 14.88
N GLN A 191 2.40 17.27 16.19
CA GLN A 191 3.33 17.90 17.11
C GLN A 191 4.68 17.23 16.89
N PHE A 192 5.65 17.98 16.37
CA PHE A 192 7.03 17.52 16.28
C PHE A 192 7.52 17.26 17.71
N SER A 193 7.49 16.00 18.13
CA SER A 193 8.28 15.55 19.27
C SER A 193 9.73 15.59 18.82
N LYS A 194 10.40 16.71 19.12
CA LYS A 194 11.86 16.80 19.08
C LYS A 194 12.43 15.83 20.13
N LYS A 195 12.59 14.56 19.78
CA LYS A 195 13.56 13.70 20.47
C LYS A 195 14.93 13.96 19.85
N TYR A 196 15.62 14.95 20.41
CA TYR A 196 17.08 14.98 20.35
C TYR A 196 17.57 13.95 21.38
N HIS A 197 18.29 12.93 20.91
CA HIS A 197 19.28 12.21 21.68
C HIS A 197 20.57 12.20 20.87
#